data_AF-A0A9E4ZR02-F1
#
_entry.id   AF-A0A9E4ZR02-F1
#
_cell.length_a   1.000
_cell.length_b   1.000
_cell.length_c   1.000
_cell.angle_alpha   90.00
_cell.angle_beta   90.00
_cell.angle_gamma   90.00
#
_symmetry.space_group_name_H-M   'P 1'
#
loop_
_entity.id
_entity.type
_entity.pdbx_description
1 polymer ?
#
loop_
_entity_poly.entity_id
_entity_poly.type
_entity_poly.pdbx_seq_one_letter_code
_entity_poly.pdbx_strand_id
1 'polypeptide(L)' 'MLNLLQIQAQEGISLYDEQVKKLRYVASFLGLDDNAVEVLSTPERVVQVKVPVRFSDGSVR' A
#
# COMPACT_ATOMS: atom_id res chain seq x y z
N MET A 1 23.21 -4.26 5.30
CA MET A 1 21.94 -4.29 6.04
C MET A 1 21.40 -2.89 6.19
N LEU A 2 20.22 -2.63 5.60
CA LEU A 2 19.14 -1.79 6.14
C LEU A 2 17.93 -2.08 5.27
N ASN A 3 16.97 -2.80 5.85
CA ASN A 3 15.87 -3.47 5.18
C ASN A 3 14.78 -2.42 4.89
N LEU A 4 14.52 -2.13 3.61
CA LEU A 4 13.50 -1.15 3.19
C LEU A 4 12.05 -1.58 3.56
N LEU A 5 11.88 -2.81 4.06
CA LEU A 5 10.61 -3.35 4.55
C LEU A 5 10.21 -2.82 5.95
N GLN A 6 11.04 -2.02 6.62
CA GLN A 6 10.73 -1.50 7.97
C GLN A 6 9.98 -0.16 7.99
N ILE A 7 9.58 0.39 6.84
CA ILE A 7 8.68 1.55 6.83
C ILE A 7 7.26 1.01 7.08
N GLN A 8 6.93 0.93 8.38
CA GLN A 8 5.61 0.70 8.98
C GLN A 8 5.23 -0.75 9.30
N ALA A 9 6.02 -1.40 10.14
CA ALA A 9 5.44 -2.29 11.16
C ALA A 9 4.88 -1.42 12.29
N GLN A 10 3.71 -0.85 12.07
CA GLN A 10 2.87 -0.25 13.12
C GLN A 10 2.00 -1.39 13.64
N GLU A 11 1.90 -1.61 14.96
CA GLU A 11 1.15 -2.73 15.56
C GLU A 11 -0.38 -2.58 15.40
N GLY A 12 -0.84 -2.69 14.16
CA GLY A 12 -2.23 -2.67 13.72
C GLY A 12 -2.32 -3.32 12.33
N ILE A 13 -3.49 -3.85 11.98
CA ILE A 13 -3.70 -4.43 10.64
C ILE A 13 -3.44 -3.30 9.61
N SER A 14 -2.60 -3.56 8.61
CA SER A 14 -2.34 -2.59 7.55
C SER A 14 -3.64 -2.26 6.81
N LEU A 15 -3.86 -0.99 6.44
CA LEU A 15 -5.01 -0.58 5.60
C LEU A 15 -5.09 -1.39 4.30
N TYR A 16 -3.92 -1.78 3.79
CA TYR A 16 -3.81 -2.68 2.65
C TYR A 16 -4.41 -4.06 2.96
N ASP A 17 -4.00 -4.70 4.06
CA ASP A 17 -4.49 -6.02 4.45
C ASP A 17 -6.01 -6.03 4.68
N GLU A 18 -6.55 -4.94 5.24
CA GLU A 18 -8.00 -4.78 5.38
C GLU A 18 -8.72 -4.72 4.02
N GLN A 19 -8.16 -4.02 3.05
CA GLN A 19 -8.76 -3.95 1.71
C GLN A 19 -8.62 -5.28 0.96
N VAL A 20 -7.49 -5.99 1.11
CA VAL A 20 -7.30 -7.32 0.52
C VAL A 20 -8.32 -8.32 1.07
N LYS A 21 -8.66 -8.26 2.37
CA LYS A 21 -9.73 -9.08 2.95
C LYS A 21 -11.09 -8.82 2.27
N LYS A 22 -11.44 -7.56 2.05
CA LYS A 22 -12.69 -7.20 1.34
C LYS A 22 -12.67 -7.66 -0.11
N LEU A 23 -11.54 -7.50 -0.80
CA LEU A 23 -11.36 -7.98 -2.17
C LEU A 23 -11.61 -9.48 -2.26
N ARG A 24 -11.02 -10.28 -1.35
CA ARG A 24 -11.24 -11.74 -1.29
C ARG A 24 -12.69 -12.11 -1.04
N TYR A 25 -13.38 -11.37 -0.17
CA TYR A 25 -14.80 -11.59 0.09
C TYR A 25 -15.69 -11.32 -1.14
N VAL A 26 -15.43 -10.23 -1.86
CA VAL A 26 -16.18 -9.91 -3.08
C VAL A 26 -15.82 -10.90 -4.21
N ALA A 27 -14.55 -11.25 -4.34
CA ALA A 27 -14.07 -12.23 -5.31
C ALA A 27 -14.72 -13.60 -5.14
N SER A 28 -14.91 -14.07 -3.90
CA SER A 28 -15.61 -15.34 -3.66
C SER A 28 -17.07 -15.29 -4.06
N PHE A 29 -17.74 -14.14 -3.88
CA PHE A 29 -19.11 -13.92 -4.34
C PHE A 29 -19.20 -13.89 -5.88
N LEU A 30 -18.18 -13.32 -6.54
CA LEU A 30 -18.12 -13.21 -8.00
C LEU A 30 -17.55 -14.45 -8.69
N GLY A 31 -17.08 -15.45 -7.93
CA GLY A 31 -16.45 -16.65 -8.48
C GLY A 31 -15.12 -16.39 -9.18
N LEU A 32 -14.40 -15.35 -8.78
CA LEU A 32 -13.06 -15.06 -9.30
C LEU A 32 -12.06 -16.05 -8.70
N ASP A 33 -11.14 -16.53 -9.54
CA ASP A 33 -10.04 -17.39 -9.09
C ASP A 33 -8.97 -16.60 -8.32
N ASP A 34 -8.08 -17.34 -7.64
CA ASP A 34 -7.02 -16.76 -6.82
C ASP A 34 -6.03 -15.92 -7.64
N ASN A 35 -5.84 -16.21 -8.92
CA ASN A 35 -4.94 -15.45 -9.80
C ASN A 35 -5.54 -14.07 -10.08
N ALA A 36 -6.84 -14.00 -10.40
CA ALA A 36 -7.56 -12.75 -10.55
C ALA A 36 -7.49 -11.89 -9.27
N VAL A 37 -7.63 -12.51 -8.10
CA VAL A 37 -7.49 -11.81 -6.81
C VAL A 37 -6.07 -11.29 -6.59
N GLU A 38 -5.05 -12.09 -6.92
CA GLU A 38 -3.65 -11.69 -6.77
C GLU A 38 -3.30 -10.49 -7.63
N VAL A 39 -3.71 -10.50 -8.90
CA VAL A 39 -3.54 -9.38 -9.83
C VAL A 39 -4.25 -8.13 -9.32
N LEU A 40 -5.51 -8.26 -8.86
CA LEU A 40 -6.29 -7.14 -8.35
C LEU A 40 -5.79 -6.61 -7.00
N SER A 41 -5.12 -7.44 -6.20
CA SER A 41 -4.54 -7.02 -4.92
C SER A 41 -3.29 -6.17 -5.07
N THR A 42 -2.60 -6.28 -6.21
CA THR A 42 -1.36 -5.55 -6.47
C THR A 42 -1.63 -4.27 -7.24
N PRO A 43 -1.21 -3.08 -6.76
CA PRO A 43 -1.37 -1.86 -7.53
C PRO A 43 -0.51 -1.92 -8.80
N GLU A 44 -1.07 -1.53 -9.95
CA GLU A 44 -0.32 -1.51 -11.21
C GLU A 44 0.89 -0.56 -11.17
N ARG A 45 0.78 0.55 -10.43
CA ARG A 45 1.84 1.56 -10.28
C ARG A 45 1.79 2.19 -8.89
N VAL A 46 2.98 2.42 -8.31
CA VAL A 46 3.15 3.23 -7.11
C VAL A 46 4.13 4.35 -7.44
N VAL A 47 3.70 5.59 -7.28
CA VAL A 47 4.55 6.77 -7.51
C VAL A 47 4.97 7.33 -6.16
N GLN A 48 6.24 7.16 -5.83
CA GLN A 48 6.84 7.73 -4.62
C GLN A 48 7.69 8.94 -5.00
N VAL A 49 7.38 10.09 -4.42
CA VAL A 49 8.08 11.35 -4.68
C VAL A 49 8.67 11.92 -3.40
N LYS A 50 9.75 12.69 -3.55
CA LYS A 50 10.26 13.60 -2.53
C LYS A 50 9.95 15.02 -3.00
N VAL A 51 9.10 15.72 -2.26
CA VAL A 51 8.74 17.11 -2.55
C VAL A 51 9.50 18.01 -1.59
N PRO A 52 10.47 18.80 -2.08
CA PRO A 52 11.16 19.76 -1.22
C PRO A 52 10.19 20.89 -0.86
N VAL A 53 10.03 21.14 0.44
CA VAL A 53 9.18 22.20 0.96
C VAL A 53 10.05 23.31 1.52
N ARG A 54 9.82 24.55 1.07
CA ARG A 54 10.43 25.74 1.67
C ARG A 54 9.55 26.23 2.83
N PHE A 55 10.14 26.32 4.01
CA PHE A 55 9.47 26.78 5.22
C PHE A 55 9.59 28.31 5.36
N SER A 56 8.77 28.89 6.23
CA SER A 56 8.76 30.34 6.50
C SER A 56 10.06 30.86 7.10
N ASP A 57 10.86 29.98 7.72
CA ASP A 57 12.21 30.26 8.22
C ASP A 57 13.29 30.24 7.13
N GLY A 58 12.91 29.97 5.87
CA GLY A 58 13.81 29.89 4.73
C GLY A 58 14.48 28.52 4.54
N SER A 59 14.28 27.56 5.44
CA SER A 59 14.82 26.21 5.30
C SER A 59 14.10 25.40 4.22
N VAL A 60 14.77 24.40 3.64
CA VAL A 60 14.19 23.45 2.66
C VAL A 60 14.30 22.03 3.23
N ARG A 61 13.20 21.28 3.30
CA ARG A 61 13.18 19.86 3.72
C ARG A 61 12.49 18.98 2.70
#